data_AF-A0A838EY69-F1
#
_entry.id   AF-A0A838EY69-F1
#
_cell.length_a   1.000
_cell.length_b   1.000
_cell.length_c   1.000
_cell.angle_alpha   90.00
_cell.angle_beta   90.00
_cell.angle_gamma   90.00
#
_symmetry.space_group_name_H-M   'P 1'
#
loop_
_entity.id
_entity.type
_entity.pdbx_description
1 polymer ?
#
loop_
_entity_poly.entity_id
_entity_poly.type
_entity_poly.pdbx_seq_one_letter_code
_entity_poly.pdbx_strand_id
1 'polypeptide(L)'
;IKVEKAIAIIKKVIASEEFKNKVINFTYGGKKTYVDNDGFSNEEIYQKLLDGSESLRPGNDHTMDLDLELYYSSKNTVGYTYPSGLRIWMNTKYFDAYTPSEVAGNVFHEWTHKLGFGHASSYSVSRDSSVPYALGYLIEELGKKYE
;
A
#
# COMPACT_ATOMS: atom_id res chain seq x y z
N ILE A 1 -4.25 -12.69 15.49
CA ILE A 1 -5.30 -11.75 15.02
C ILE A 1 -5.11 -11.49 13.51
N LYS A 2 -6.17 -11.18 12.72
CA LYS A 2 -6.08 -11.02 11.25
C LYS A 2 -5.06 -9.95 10.81
N VAL A 3 -5.00 -8.83 11.53
CA VAL A 3 -4.00 -7.76 11.33
C VAL A 3 -2.57 -8.27 11.49
N GLU A 4 -2.28 -9.08 12.51
CA GLU A 4 -0.93 -9.62 12.73
C GLU A 4 -0.48 -10.52 11.57
N LYS A 5 -1.41 -11.32 11.03
CA LYS A 5 -1.15 -12.13 9.83
C LYS A 5 -0.86 -11.24 8.62
N ALA A 6 -1.67 -10.20 8.41
CA ALA A 6 -1.45 -9.23 7.34
C ALA A 6 -0.06 -8.55 7.44
N ILE A 7 0.32 -8.10 8.63
CA ILE A 7 1.65 -7.49 8.87
C ILE A 7 2.77 -8.51 8.62
N ALA A 8 2.61 -9.77 9.04
CA ALA A 8 3.58 -10.81 8.76
C ALA A 8 3.72 -11.10 7.25
N ILE A 9 2.61 -11.06 6.51
CA ILE A 9 2.60 -11.18 5.05
C ILE A 9 3.37 -10.02 4.42
N ILE A 10 3.06 -8.77 4.78
CA ILE A 10 3.76 -7.57 4.27
C ILE A 10 5.27 -7.71 4.45
N LYS A 11 5.72 -8.07 5.67
CA LYS A 11 7.15 -8.26 5.97
C LYS A 11 7.82 -9.30 5.07
N LYS A 12 7.16 -10.43 4.82
CA LYS A 12 7.69 -11.48 3.94
C LYS A 12 7.75 -11.04 2.47
N VAL A 13 6.70 -10.36 2.01
CA VAL A 13 6.62 -9.91 0.62
C VAL A 13 7.67 -8.84 0.33
N ILE A 14 7.78 -7.78 1.15
CA ILE A 14 8.75 -6.69 0.93
C ILE A 14 10.19 -7.20 0.91
N ALA A 15 10.51 -8.18 1.76
CA ALA A 15 11.83 -8.79 1.83
C ALA A 15 12.16 -9.71 0.63
N SER A 16 11.21 -9.96 -0.27
CA SER A 16 11.41 -10.83 -1.42
C SER A 16 11.99 -10.11 -2.63
N GLU A 17 12.90 -10.79 -3.34
CA GLU A 17 13.44 -10.29 -4.61
C GLU A 17 12.34 -10.19 -5.69
N GLU A 18 11.30 -11.02 -5.60
CA GLU A 18 10.13 -10.96 -6.49
C GLU A 18 9.38 -9.64 -6.34
N PHE A 19 9.12 -9.18 -5.11
CA PHE A 19 8.48 -7.89 -4.87
C PHE A 19 9.31 -6.74 -5.44
N LYS A 20 10.60 -6.69 -5.10
CA LYS A 20 11.53 -5.69 -5.65
C LYS A 20 11.48 -5.66 -7.18
N ASN A 21 11.60 -6.82 -7.82
CA ASN A 21 11.58 -6.92 -9.27
C ASN A 21 10.26 -6.46 -9.87
N LYS A 22 9.11 -6.79 -9.25
CA LYS A 22 7.81 -6.31 -9.71
C LYS A 22 7.65 -4.80 -9.55
N VAL A 23 8.22 -4.21 -8.49
CA VAL A 23 8.18 -2.75 -8.28
C VAL A 23 9.02 -2.02 -9.33
N ILE A 24 10.30 -2.36 -9.46
CA ILE A 24 11.21 -1.66 -10.37
C ILE A 24 10.82 -1.85 -11.85
N ASN A 25 10.24 -2.99 -12.20
CA ASN A 25 9.81 -3.30 -13.56
C ASN A 25 8.33 -3.02 -13.82
N PHE A 26 7.60 -2.37 -12.91
CA PHE A 26 6.20 -2.01 -13.14
C PHE A 26 6.08 -1.15 -14.40
N THR A 27 5.07 -1.42 -15.23
CA THR A 27 4.86 -0.68 -16.48
C THR A 27 3.45 -0.16 -16.62
N TYR A 28 3.34 1.03 -17.20
CA TYR A 28 2.09 1.63 -17.62
C TYR A 28 2.27 2.27 -19.01
N GLY A 29 1.35 2.00 -19.93
CA GLY A 29 1.44 2.51 -21.31
C GLY A 29 2.72 2.08 -22.05
N GLY A 30 3.27 0.89 -21.74
CA GLY A 30 4.50 0.38 -22.33
C GLY A 30 5.80 1.01 -21.81
N LYS A 31 5.73 1.85 -20.77
CA LYS A 31 6.89 2.49 -20.13
C LYS A 31 7.03 1.99 -18.70
N LYS A 32 8.28 1.89 -18.20
CA LYS A 32 8.57 1.59 -16.79
C LYS A 32 8.22 2.81 -15.93
N THR A 33 6.97 2.87 -15.49
CA THR A 33 6.43 3.97 -14.70
C THR A 33 5.16 3.53 -14.00
N TYR A 34 4.91 4.11 -12.84
CA TYR A 34 3.58 4.18 -12.23
C TYR A 34 2.82 5.40 -12.76
N VAL A 35 1.49 5.37 -12.62
CA VAL A 35 0.64 6.57 -12.65
C VAL A 35 0.76 7.26 -11.28
N ASP A 36 0.52 8.57 -11.21
CA ASP A 36 0.53 9.35 -9.95
C ASP A 36 1.78 9.05 -9.09
N ASN A 37 2.95 9.09 -9.74
CA ASN A 37 4.25 8.74 -9.17
C ASN A 37 5.01 9.93 -8.58
N ASP A 38 4.40 11.12 -8.53
CA ASP A 38 4.99 12.38 -8.07
C ASP A 38 6.37 12.71 -8.69
N GLY A 39 6.61 12.23 -9.92
CA GLY A 39 7.87 12.44 -10.65
C GLY A 39 8.99 11.46 -10.30
N PHE A 40 8.76 10.51 -9.38
CA PHE A 40 9.74 9.49 -9.02
C PHE A 40 9.83 8.37 -10.06
N SER A 41 11.05 7.89 -10.31
CA SER A 41 11.29 6.62 -10.99
C SER A 41 10.84 5.43 -10.15
N ASN A 42 10.68 4.27 -10.76
CA ASN A 42 10.30 3.05 -10.03
C ASN A 42 11.34 2.66 -8.96
N GLU A 43 12.63 2.88 -9.24
CA GLU A 43 13.72 2.66 -8.30
C GLU A 43 13.65 3.63 -7.11
N GLU A 44 13.33 4.90 -7.34
CA GLU A 44 13.13 5.89 -6.26
C GLU A 44 11.88 5.59 -5.43
N ILE A 45 10.80 5.12 -6.06
CA ILE A 45 9.61 4.62 -5.33
C ILE A 45 10.03 3.48 -4.42
N TYR A 46 10.72 2.46 -4.95
CA TYR A 46 11.20 1.34 -4.16
C TYR A 46 12.10 1.79 -3.00
N GLN A 47 13.01 2.73 -3.25
CA GLN A 47 13.86 3.29 -2.21
C GLN A 47 13.05 4.02 -1.13
N LYS A 48 12.01 4.79 -1.49
CA LYS A 48 11.11 5.42 -0.50
C LYS A 48 10.39 4.39 0.37
N LEU A 49 10.00 3.24 -0.18
CA LEU A 49 9.43 2.14 0.62
C LEU A 49 10.44 1.61 1.65
N LEU A 50 11.72 1.49 1.26
CA LEU A 50 12.77 1.00 2.15
C LEU A 50 13.21 2.03 3.19
N ASP A 51 13.20 3.30 2.82
CA ASP A 51 13.60 4.39 3.71
C ASP A 51 12.60 4.57 4.85
N GLY A 52 11.31 4.29 4.62
CA GLY A 52 10.27 4.45 5.64
C GLY A 52 10.01 5.90 6.04
N SER A 53 10.51 6.87 5.27
CA SER A 53 10.40 8.29 5.57
C SER A 53 9.00 8.83 5.24
N GLU A 54 8.11 8.72 6.22
CA GLU A 54 6.72 9.16 6.12
C GLU A 54 6.59 10.68 6.22
N SER A 55 5.59 11.24 5.53
CA SER A 55 5.38 12.70 5.42
C SER A 55 5.20 13.39 6.78
N LEU A 56 4.60 12.69 7.76
CA LEU A 56 4.35 13.21 9.11
C LEU A 56 5.39 12.74 10.14
N ARG A 57 6.29 11.83 9.75
CA ARG A 57 7.39 11.31 10.57
C ARG A 57 8.65 11.29 9.69
N PRO A 58 9.17 12.47 9.33
CA PRO A 58 10.29 12.55 8.40
C PRO A 58 11.54 11.95 9.03
N GLY A 59 12.28 11.17 8.23
CA GLY A 59 13.52 10.51 8.65
C GLY A 59 13.58 9.10 8.11
N ASN A 60 14.76 8.66 7.69
CA ASN A 60 14.95 7.31 7.20
C ASN A 60 15.17 6.38 8.40
N ASP A 61 14.09 5.90 8.99
CA ASP A 61 14.14 4.96 10.12
C ASP A 61 13.94 3.50 9.69
N HIS A 62 13.67 3.26 8.40
CA HIS A 62 13.46 1.95 7.80
C HIS A 62 12.28 1.20 8.42
N THR A 63 11.27 1.93 8.87
CA THR A 63 10.05 1.37 9.45
C THR A 63 8.80 1.74 8.66
N MET A 64 7.76 0.93 8.87
CA MET A 64 6.40 1.21 8.43
C MET A 64 5.58 1.44 9.68
N ASP A 65 5.22 2.69 9.96
CA ASP A 65 4.49 3.05 11.16
C ASP A 65 2.97 2.91 10.95
N LEU A 66 2.34 2.07 11.78
CA LEU A 66 0.92 1.73 11.63
C LEU A 66 0.13 2.11 12.88
N ASP A 67 -0.68 3.17 12.79
CA ASP A 67 -1.79 3.47 13.72
C ASP A 67 -3.09 2.98 13.07
N LEU A 68 -3.57 1.80 13.45
CA LEU A 68 -4.70 1.13 12.82
C LEU A 68 -5.96 1.19 13.68
N GLU A 69 -7.08 1.61 13.10
CA GLU A 69 -8.37 1.68 13.78
C GLU A 69 -9.45 0.99 12.94
N LEU A 70 -10.21 0.10 13.57
CA LEU A 70 -11.39 -0.52 12.96
C LEU A 70 -12.61 0.39 13.16
N TYR A 71 -13.39 0.57 12.11
CA TYR A 71 -14.68 1.27 12.18
C TYR A 71 -15.72 0.55 11.32
N TYR A 72 -17.00 0.76 11.58
CA TYR A 72 -18.06 0.22 10.71
C TYR A 72 -18.66 1.32 9.83
N SER A 73 -18.85 1.03 8.55
CA SER A 73 -19.65 1.83 7.62
C SER A 73 -20.24 0.96 6.53
N SER A 74 -21.49 1.23 6.14
CA SER A 74 -22.13 0.53 5.01
C SER A 74 -21.61 0.99 3.63
N LYS A 75 -20.88 2.11 3.58
CA LYS A 75 -20.27 2.66 2.35
C LYS A 75 -19.27 1.68 1.73
N ASN A 76 -18.90 1.95 0.48
CA ASN A 76 -17.98 1.08 -0.29
C ASN A 76 -16.49 1.39 -0.08
N THR A 77 -16.16 2.17 0.94
CA THR A 77 -14.78 2.47 1.33
C THR A 77 -14.22 1.29 2.14
N VAL A 78 -13.16 0.67 1.64
CA VAL A 78 -12.48 -0.48 2.26
C VAL A 78 -11.63 -0.02 3.44
N GLY A 79 -10.72 0.92 3.17
CA GLY A 79 -9.98 1.68 4.15
C GLY A 79 -9.87 3.13 3.70
N TYR A 80 -9.37 3.97 4.59
CA TYR A 80 -8.93 5.29 4.21
C TYR A 80 -7.92 5.83 5.22
N THR A 81 -7.19 6.85 4.78
CA THR A 81 -6.38 7.67 5.66
C THR A 81 -6.41 9.14 5.24
N TYR A 82 -5.91 10.02 6.11
CA TYR A 82 -5.73 11.44 5.81
C TYR A 82 -4.25 11.78 5.72
N PRO A 83 -3.81 12.64 4.78
CA PRO A 83 -2.42 13.10 4.70
C PRO A 83 -1.93 13.81 5.97
N SER A 84 -2.84 14.40 6.75
CA SER A 84 -2.55 15.20 7.95
C SER A 84 -2.67 14.43 9.28
N GLY A 85 -2.97 13.14 9.25
CA GLY A 85 -3.05 12.30 10.45
C GLY A 85 -2.24 11.03 10.29
N LEU A 86 -1.95 10.31 11.37
CA LEU A 86 -1.21 9.03 11.31
C LEU A 86 -2.12 7.82 11.09
N ARG A 87 -3.37 7.94 11.54
CA ARG A 87 -4.33 6.83 11.59
C ARG A 87 -4.76 6.33 10.22
N ILE A 88 -4.78 5.01 10.07
CA ILE A 88 -5.37 4.26 8.97
C ILE A 88 -6.65 3.61 9.49
N TRP A 89 -7.77 3.93 8.84
CA TRP A 89 -9.09 3.43 9.21
C TRP A 89 -9.45 2.26 8.31
N MET A 90 -9.82 1.12 8.91
CA MET A 90 -10.23 -0.08 8.19
C MET A 90 -11.71 -0.38 8.45
N ASN A 91 -12.50 -0.49 7.40
CA ASN A 91 -13.93 -0.73 7.51
C ASN A 91 -14.21 -2.20 7.82
N THR A 92 -14.86 -2.50 8.94
CA THR A 92 -15.19 -3.86 9.38
C THR A 92 -16.05 -4.63 8.37
N LYS A 93 -16.89 -3.93 7.59
CA LYS A 93 -17.64 -4.53 6.46
C LYS A 93 -16.74 -5.33 5.52
N TYR A 94 -15.54 -4.81 5.23
CA TYR A 94 -14.57 -5.46 4.34
C TYR A 94 -13.56 -6.26 5.14
N PHE A 95 -13.02 -5.69 6.22
CA PHE A 95 -12.03 -6.35 7.06
C PHE A 95 -12.50 -7.72 7.56
N ASP A 96 -13.79 -7.89 7.90
CA ASP A 96 -14.32 -9.17 8.38
C ASP A 96 -14.38 -10.22 7.27
N ALA A 97 -14.74 -9.81 6.05
CA ALA A 97 -14.83 -10.68 4.88
C ALA A 97 -13.47 -11.00 4.23
N TYR A 98 -12.52 -10.07 4.32
CA TYR A 98 -11.22 -10.17 3.66
C TYR A 98 -10.33 -11.27 4.24
N THR A 99 -9.54 -11.88 3.39
CA THR A 99 -8.43 -12.74 3.79
C THR A 99 -7.27 -11.91 4.35
N PRO A 100 -6.29 -12.52 5.05
CA PRO A 100 -5.12 -11.79 5.55
C PRO A 100 -4.32 -11.05 4.46
N SER A 101 -4.20 -11.59 3.25
CA SER A 101 -3.51 -10.94 2.13
C SER A 101 -4.29 -9.75 1.56
N GLU A 102 -5.62 -9.82 1.51
CA GLU A 102 -6.46 -8.68 1.12
C GLU A 102 -6.38 -7.55 2.16
N VAL A 103 -6.34 -7.88 3.46
CA VAL A 103 -6.07 -6.90 4.51
C VAL A 103 -4.66 -6.31 4.38
N ALA A 104 -3.66 -7.13 4.05
CA ALA A 104 -2.29 -6.66 3.82
C ALA A 104 -2.21 -5.66 2.66
N GLY A 105 -2.87 -5.96 1.54
CA GLY A 105 -2.94 -5.07 0.39
C GLY A 105 -3.60 -3.73 0.72
N ASN A 106 -4.72 -3.75 1.45
CA ASN A 106 -5.40 -2.53 1.89
C ASN A 106 -4.54 -1.71 2.88
N VAL A 107 -3.91 -2.34 3.88
CA VAL A 107 -3.02 -1.62 4.82
C VAL A 107 -1.85 -0.99 4.07
N PHE A 108 -1.24 -1.71 3.14
CA PHE A 108 -0.11 -1.20 2.37
C PHE A 108 -0.51 -0.05 1.44
N HIS A 109 -1.67 -0.14 0.79
CA HIS A 109 -2.26 0.97 0.02
C HIS A 109 -2.35 2.24 0.86
N GLU A 110 -3.00 2.16 2.02
CA GLU A 110 -3.16 3.32 2.91
C GLU A 110 -1.83 3.84 3.46
N TRP A 111 -0.86 2.95 3.70
CA TRP A 111 0.48 3.36 4.11
C TRP A 111 1.25 4.11 3.01
N THR A 112 1.10 3.75 1.73
CA THR A 112 1.77 4.51 0.66
C THR A 112 1.30 5.97 0.57
N HIS A 113 0.06 6.27 1.00
CA HIS A 113 -0.39 7.65 1.19
C HIS A 113 0.42 8.40 2.27
N LYS A 114 0.96 7.70 3.27
CA LYS A 114 1.87 8.29 4.28
C LYS A 114 3.22 8.66 3.70
N LEU A 115 3.68 7.95 2.67
CA LEU A 115 4.90 8.28 1.94
C LEU A 115 4.74 9.46 0.97
N GLY A 116 3.52 9.99 0.85
CA GLY A 116 3.18 11.18 0.06
C GLY A 116 2.45 10.88 -1.25
N PHE A 117 2.32 9.60 -1.63
CA PHE A 117 1.73 9.23 -2.92
C PHE A 117 0.21 9.41 -2.93
N GLY A 118 -0.31 10.09 -3.94
CA GLY A 118 -1.74 10.25 -4.18
C GLY A 118 -2.29 9.29 -5.22
N HIS A 119 -3.59 9.43 -5.50
CA HIS A 119 -4.21 8.93 -6.73
C HIS A 119 -5.48 9.72 -7.04
N ALA A 120 -5.97 9.65 -8.28
CA ALA A 120 -7.27 10.24 -8.65
C ALA A 120 -8.43 9.78 -7.73
N SER A 121 -9.34 10.70 -7.39
CA SER A 121 -10.50 10.39 -6.53
C SER A 121 -11.59 9.61 -7.27
N SER A 122 -11.76 9.88 -8.57
CA SER A 122 -12.67 9.15 -9.45
C SER A 122 -11.99 7.91 -10.02
N TYR A 123 -12.73 6.82 -10.15
CA TYR A 123 -12.24 5.61 -10.78
C TYR A 123 -11.90 5.83 -12.27
N SER A 124 -10.75 5.28 -12.68
CA SER A 124 -10.33 5.09 -14.08
C SER A 124 -9.40 3.88 -14.13
N VAL A 125 -9.24 3.24 -15.30
CA VAL A 125 -8.29 2.11 -15.45
C VAL A 125 -6.86 2.51 -15.10
N SER A 126 -6.48 3.77 -15.38
CA SER A 126 -5.16 4.29 -15.03
C SER A 126 -4.92 4.37 -13.52
N ARG A 127 -5.98 4.56 -12.72
CA ARG A 127 -5.91 4.65 -11.26
C ARG A 127 -5.39 3.36 -10.64
N ASP A 128 -5.72 2.22 -11.23
CA ASP A 128 -5.24 0.91 -10.77
C ASP A 128 -3.72 0.78 -10.94
N SER A 129 -3.11 1.62 -11.80
CA SER A 129 -1.67 1.73 -11.99
C SER A 129 -1.02 2.86 -11.18
N SER A 130 -1.77 3.54 -10.30
CA SER A 130 -1.20 4.50 -9.35
C SER A 130 -0.35 3.80 -8.30
N VAL A 131 0.63 4.51 -7.71
CA VAL A 131 1.52 3.92 -6.70
C VAL A 131 0.73 3.21 -5.58
N PRO A 132 -0.30 3.83 -4.94
CA PRO A 132 -1.02 3.14 -3.87
C PRO A 132 -1.78 1.90 -4.32
N TYR A 133 -2.48 1.96 -5.46
CA TYR A 133 -3.26 0.80 -5.94
C TYR A 133 -2.35 -0.32 -6.40
N ALA A 134 -1.39 -0.02 -7.28
CA ALA A 134 -0.51 -1.02 -7.86
C ALA A 134 0.29 -1.75 -6.78
N LEU A 135 0.84 -1.02 -5.79
CA LEU A 135 1.59 -1.66 -4.70
C LEU A 135 0.70 -2.44 -3.74
N GLY A 136 -0.51 -1.94 -3.44
CA GLY A 136 -1.50 -2.68 -2.64
C GLY A 136 -1.87 -4.02 -3.29
N TYR A 137 -2.15 -4.01 -4.60
CA TYR A 137 -2.43 -5.24 -5.36
C TYR A 137 -1.23 -6.19 -5.42
N LEU A 138 -0.01 -5.68 -5.57
CA LEU A 138 1.19 -6.51 -5.54
C LEU A 138 1.39 -7.22 -4.19
N ILE A 139 1.15 -6.50 -3.08
CA ILE A 139 1.23 -7.08 -1.73
C ILE A 139 0.18 -8.17 -1.54
N GLU A 140 -1.05 -7.93 -1.98
CA GLU A 140 -2.11 -8.93 -1.93
C GLU A 140 -1.75 -10.17 -2.78
N GLU A 141 -1.37 -9.96 -4.05
CA GLU A 141 -1.05 -11.03 -5.01
C GLU A 141 0.06 -11.94 -4.48
N LEU A 142 1.19 -11.35 -4.08
CA LEU A 142 2.33 -12.11 -3.57
C LEU A 142 2.05 -12.69 -2.18
N GLY A 143 1.23 -11.99 -1.39
CA GLY A 143 0.87 -12.37 -0.04
C GLY A 143 0.08 -13.67 0.06
N LYS A 144 -0.71 -14.02 -0.97
CA LYS A 144 -1.45 -15.29 -1.07
C LYS A 144 -0.58 -16.54 -0.89
N LYS A 145 0.73 -16.45 -1.13
CA LYS A 145 1.70 -17.54 -0.91
C LYS A 145 1.96 -17.85 0.57
N TYR A 146 1.58 -16.94 1.47
CA TYR A 146 1.91 -16.98 2.91
C TYR A 146 0.69 -17.01 3.83
N GLU A 147 -0.50 -17.17 3.26
CA GLU A 147 -1.76 -17.36 4.01
C GLU A 147 -1.86 -18.74 4.64
#